data_AF-A0AAF0ZGU2-F1
#
_entry.id   AF-A0AAF0ZGU2-F1
#
_cell.length_a   1.000
_cell.length_b   1.000
_cell.length_c   1.000
_cell.angle_alpha   90.00
_cell.angle_beta   90.00
_cell.angle_gamma   90.00
#
_symmetry.space_group_name_H-M   'P 1'
#
loop_
_entity.id
_entity.type
_entity.pdbx_description
1 polymer ?
#
loop_
_entity_poly.entity_id
_entity_poly.type
_entity_poly.pdbx_seq_one_letter_code
_entity_poly.pdbx_strand_id
1 'polypeptide(L)'
;MNGAESSLVSEVKEKQDQEPIFLELKANVHKQKVLAFEQGGDGVLRYQCRLCVPMVDGLQERIIEETHSSIYSIHPGSTKMYRDLREVYWWSSMKKGIAEFVAKCPNCLCLQ
;
A
#
# COMPACT_ATOMS: atom_id res chain seq x y z
N MET A 1 3.95 -19.83 -2.61
CA MET A 1 2.59 -20.38 -2.41
C MET A 1 1.68 -19.63 -3.37
N ASN A 2 1.06 -20.34 -4.31
CA ASN A 2 0.08 -19.77 -5.23
C ASN A 2 -1.20 -19.51 -4.42
N GLY A 3 -1.27 -18.35 -3.76
CA GLY A 3 -2.44 -17.88 -3.03
C GLY A 3 -3.28 -17.01 -3.93
N ALA A 4 -4.60 -17.13 -3.86
CA ALA A 4 -5.52 -16.22 -4.52
C ALA A 4 -5.10 -14.76 -4.29
N GLU A 5 -5.15 -13.95 -5.34
CA GLU A 5 -4.94 -12.50 -5.23
C GLU A 5 -5.95 -11.93 -4.21
N SER A 6 -5.47 -11.23 -3.17
CA SER A 6 -6.37 -10.56 -2.21
C SER A 6 -7.26 -9.58 -2.98
N SER A 7 -8.53 -9.46 -2.57
CA SER A 7 -9.48 -8.54 -3.19
C SER A 7 -8.94 -7.10 -3.21
N LEU A 8 -8.15 -6.71 -2.21
CA LEU A 8 -7.49 -5.42 -2.14
C LEU A 8 -6.42 -5.23 -3.21
N VAL A 9 -5.67 -6.27 -3.59
CA VAL A 9 -4.65 -6.16 -4.64
C VAL A 9 -5.31 -5.85 -5.97
N SER A 10 -6.38 -6.59 -6.31
CA SER A 10 -7.16 -6.35 -7.53
C SER A 10 -7.76 -4.95 -7.53
N GLU A 11 -8.38 -4.53 -6.41
CA GLU A 11 -9.00 -3.22 -6.30
C GLU A 11 -7.98 -2.08 -6.42
N VAL A 12 -6.79 -2.22 -5.83
CA VAL A 12 -5.71 -1.25 -6.00
C VAL A 12 -5.32 -1.12 -7.47
N LYS A 13 -5.15 -2.23 -8.19
CA LYS A 13 -4.81 -2.21 -9.63
C LYS A 13 -5.87 -1.49 -10.44
N GLU A 14 -7.15 -1.82 -10.23
CA GLU A 14 -8.28 -1.25 -10.96
C GLU A 14 -8.44 0.26 -10.71
N LYS A 15 -8.15 0.73 -9.49
CA LYS A 15 -8.38 2.11 -9.09
C LYS A 15 -7.18 3.04 -9.28
N GLN A 16 -6.03 2.54 -9.71
CA GLN A 16 -4.84 3.39 -9.91
C GLN A 16 -5.09 4.58 -10.86
N ASP A 17 -5.90 4.37 -11.91
CA ASP A 17 -6.16 5.42 -12.91
C ASP A 17 -7.15 6.49 -12.43
N GLN A 18 -7.77 6.30 -11.27
CA GLN A 18 -8.61 7.32 -10.63
C GLN A 18 -7.77 8.38 -9.90
N GLU A 19 -6.49 8.11 -9.68
CA GLU A 19 -5.56 9.01 -9.01
C GLU A 19 -4.77 9.83 -10.06
N PRO A 20 -5.00 11.16 -10.19
CA PRO A 20 -4.37 11.97 -11.23
C PRO A 20 -2.84 11.94 -11.20
N ILE A 21 -2.23 11.87 -10.01
CA ILE A 21 -0.77 11.78 -9.88
C ILE A 21 -0.23 10.46 -10.46
N PHE A 22 -1.00 9.38 -10.44
CA PHE A 22 -0.57 8.11 -11.03
C PHE A 22 -0.65 8.14 -12.56
N LEU A 23 -1.64 8.81 -13.13
CA LEU A 23 -1.69 9.05 -14.58
C LEU A 23 -0.47 9.85 -15.06
N GLU A 24 -0.11 10.90 -14.30
CA GLU A 24 1.10 11.70 -14.59
C GLU A 24 2.37 10.86 -14.47
N LEU A 25 2.51 10.06 -13.40
CA LEU A 25 3.66 9.19 -13.21
C LEU A 25 3.77 8.15 -14.33
N LYS A 26 2.68 7.51 -14.74
CA LYS A 26 2.66 6.58 -15.88
C LYS A 26 3.13 7.26 -17.17
N ALA A 27 2.67 8.48 -17.44
CA ALA A 27 3.12 9.25 -18.60
C ALA A 27 4.63 9.62 -18.51
N ASN A 28 5.12 9.92 -17.31
CA ASN A 28 6.53 10.24 -17.08
C ASN A 28 7.45 9.03 -17.18
N VAL A 29 6.99 7.84 -16.74
CA VAL A 29 7.68 6.56 -16.94
C VAL A 29 7.85 6.26 -18.43
N HIS A 30 6.78 6.39 -19.22
CA HIS A 30 6.85 6.23 -20.69
C HIS A 30 7.83 7.19 -21.37
N LYS A 31 7.93 8.41 -20.86
CA LYS A 31 8.87 9.44 -21.35
C LYS A 31 10.28 9.29 -20.76
N GLN A 32 10.55 8.23 -19.98
CA GLN A 32 11.82 7.99 -19.30
C GLN A 32 12.28 9.15 -18.39
N LYS A 33 11.34 9.94 -17.86
CA LYS A 33 11.63 11.07 -16.97
C LYS A 33 11.82 10.66 -15.51
N VAL A 34 11.34 9.47 -15.14
CA VAL A 34 11.41 8.96 -13.77
C VAL A 34 11.80 7.49 -13.82
N LEU A 35 12.90 7.13 -13.14
CA LEU A 35 13.46 5.76 -13.13
C LEU A 35 13.05 4.94 -11.90
N ALA A 36 12.56 5.61 -10.85
CA ALA A 36 12.20 4.93 -9.60
C ALA A 36 10.84 4.22 -9.67
N PHE A 37 10.03 4.55 -10.68
CA PHE A 37 8.75 3.94 -10.96
C PHE A 37 8.81 3.16 -12.26
N GLU A 38 8.01 2.11 -12.32
CA GLU A 38 7.85 1.27 -13.48
C GLU A 38 6.36 1.05 -13.74
N GLN A 39 5.99 0.89 -15.01
CA GLN A 39 4.67 0.44 -15.39
C GLN A 39 4.81 -0.98 -15.95
N GLY A 40 4.14 -1.93 -15.31
CA GLY A 40 4.12 -3.31 -15.78
C GLY A 40 3.35 -3.46 -17.09
N GLY A 41 3.50 -4.61 -17.75
CA GLY A 41 2.71 -4.94 -18.95
C GLY A 41 1.21 -5.03 -18.69
N ASP A 42 0.81 -5.14 -17.42
CA ASP A 42 -0.57 -5.05 -16.93
C ASP A 42 -1.07 -3.60 -16.78
N GLY A 43 -0.27 -2.61 -17.17
CA GLY A 43 -0.61 -1.19 -17.06
C GLY A 43 -0.51 -0.63 -15.64
N VAL A 44 -0.06 -1.42 -14.67
CA VAL A 44 -0.03 -1.08 -13.25
C VAL A 44 1.30 -0.43 -12.87
N LEU A 45 1.22 0.70 -12.18
CA LEU A 45 2.36 1.46 -11.65
C LEU A 45 2.92 0.79 -10.40
N ARG A 46 4.24 0.62 -10.37
CA ARG A 46 4.99 0.05 -9.25
C ARG A 46 6.18 0.92 -8.87
N TYR A 47 6.57 0.87 -7.61
CA TYR A 47 7.77 1.52 -7.07
C TYR A 47 8.68 0.47 -6.44
N GLN A 48 9.81 0.18 -7.09
CA GLN A 48 10.73 -0.91 -6.70
C GLN A 48 9.98 -2.25 -6.52
N CYS A 49 9.27 -2.70 -7.56
CA CYS A 49 8.45 -3.93 -7.58
C CYS A 49 7.21 -3.92 -6.65
N ARG A 50 6.90 -2.82 -5.96
CA ARG A 50 5.74 -2.71 -5.05
C ARG A 50 4.59 -1.99 -5.68
N LEU A 51 3.37 -2.45 -5.43
CA LEU A 51 2.15 -1.88 -5.96
C LEU A 51 1.91 -0.48 -5.38
N CYS A 52 1.81 0.53 -6.25
CA CYS A 52 1.46 1.88 -5.84
C CYS A 52 -0.03 1.94 -5.44
N VAL A 53 -0.32 2.37 -4.21
CA VAL A 53 -1.69 2.43 -3.68
C VAL A 53 -2.27 3.84 -3.87
N PRO A 54 -3.38 4.01 -4.63
CA PRO A 54 -4.01 5.30 -4.83
C PRO A 54 -4.71 5.79 -3.55
N MET A 55 -4.91 7.10 -3.41
CA MET A 55 -5.59 7.68 -2.26
C MET A 55 -7.09 7.81 -2.53
N VAL A 56 -7.73 6.70 -2.86
CA VAL A 56 -9.16 6.62 -3.21
C VAL A 56 -9.86 5.56 -2.34
N ASP A 57 -11.13 5.79 -2.05
CA ASP A 57 -12.03 4.85 -1.34
C ASP A 57 -11.47 4.27 -0.03
N GLY A 58 -10.60 5.01 0.65
CA GLY A 58 -9.93 4.55 1.87
C GLY A 58 -9.08 3.30 1.69
N LEU A 59 -8.55 3.05 0.48
CA LEU A 59 -7.76 1.84 0.18
C LEU A 59 -6.54 1.68 1.09
N GLN A 60 -5.85 2.79 1.40
CA GLN A 60 -4.67 2.76 2.28
C GLN A 60 -5.06 2.31 3.69
N GLU A 61 -6.15 2.85 4.24
CA GLU A 61 -6.69 2.49 5.55
C GLU A 61 -7.13 1.02 5.60
N ARG A 62 -7.86 0.56 4.57
CA ARG A 62 -8.32 -0.84 4.46
C ARG A 62 -7.16 -1.83 4.37
N ILE A 63 -6.10 -1.48 3.64
CA ILE A 63 -4.86 -2.28 3.58
C ILE A 63 -4.17 -2.35 4.94
N ILE A 64 -4.10 -1.22 5.66
CA ILE A 64 -3.57 -1.20 7.02
C ILE A 64 -4.43 -2.06 7.95
N GLU A 65 -5.76 -1.98 7.83
CA GLU A 65 -6.72 -2.73 8.65
C GLU A 65 -6.71 -4.24 8.38
N GLU A 66 -6.63 -4.68 7.13
CA GLU A 66 -6.50 -6.10 6.78
C GLU A 66 -5.18 -6.67 7.34
N THR A 67 -4.10 -5.91 7.22
CA THR A 67 -2.79 -6.31 7.75
C THR A 67 -2.77 -6.32 9.28
N HIS A 68 -3.46 -5.36 9.90
CA HIS A 68 -3.70 -5.35 11.33
C HIS A 68 -4.48 -6.61 11.73
N SER A 69 -5.67 -6.83 11.18
CA SER A 69 -6.53 -7.96 11.57
C SER A 69 -5.89 -9.33 11.37
N SER A 70 -5.11 -9.51 10.28
CA SER A 70 -4.42 -10.77 9.98
C SER A 70 -3.30 -11.12 10.97
N ILE A 71 -2.58 -10.11 11.48
CA ILE A 71 -1.39 -10.33 12.32
C ILE A 71 -1.74 -10.30 13.83
N TYR A 72 -2.96 -9.89 14.18
CA TYR A 72 -3.38 -9.68 15.57
C TYR A 72 -3.77 -10.94 16.35
N SER A 73 -3.41 -12.14 15.89
CA SER A 73 -3.31 -13.26 16.82
C SER A 73 -2.17 -13.07 17.83
N ILE A 74 -1.14 -12.26 17.52
CA ILE A 74 -0.02 -11.92 18.44
C ILE A 74 0.48 -10.48 18.11
N HIS A 75 0.13 -9.50 18.94
CA HIS A 75 0.30 -8.04 18.73
C HIS A 75 1.63 -7.57 18.09
N PRO A 76 1.64 -7.17 16.79
CA PRO A 76 2.79 -6.53 16.17
C PRO A 76 2.83 -5.01 16.44
N GLY A 77 4.00 -4.48 16.84
CA GLY A 77 4.23 -3.03 16.83
C GLY A 77 4.22 -2.43 15.42
N SER A 78 4.14 -1.10 15.32
CA SER A 78 4.11 -0.34 14.05
C SER A 78 5.26 -0.70 13.09
N THR A 79 6.44 -1.02 13.62
CA THR A 79 7.61 -1.47 12.85
C THR A 79 7.33 -2.76 12.06
N LYS A 80 6.65 -3.73 12.67
CA LYS A 80 6.31 -4.99 11.99
C LYS A 80 5.24 -4.77 10.93
N MET A 81 4.21 -3.98 11.22
CA MET A 81 3.19 -3.62 10.22
C MET A 81 3.81 -2.93 9.00
N TYR A 82 4.72 -1.97 9.21
CA TYR A 82 5.42 -1.31 8.11
C TYR A 82 6.26 -2.29 7.29
N ARG A 83 6.99 -3.21 7.95
CA ARG A 83 7.81 -4.21 7.26
C ARG A 83 6.97 -5.15 6.41
N ASP A 84 5.82 -5.59 6.91
CA ASP A 84 5.00 -6.57 6.20
C ASP A 84 4.27 -5.87 5.02
N LEU A 85 3.72 -4.68 5.23
CA LEU A 85 3.05 -3.92 4.16
C LEU A 85 4.00 -3.51 3.03
N ARG A 86 5.23 -3.08 3.36
CA ARG A 86 6.21 -2.59 2.36
C ARG A 86 6.78 -3.70 1.48
N GLU A 87 6.45 -4.96 1.69
CA GLU A 87 6.85 -6.04 0.78
C GLU A 87 5.99 -6.03 -0.49
N VAL A 88 4.73 -5.59 -0.36
CA VAL A 88 3.74 -5.64 -1.44
C VAL A 88 3.34 -4.24 -1.91
N TYR A 89 3.18 -3.29 -0.99
CA TYR A 89 2.56 -2.00 -1.26
C TYR A 89 3.53 -0.83 -1.08
N TRP A 90 3.21 0.29 -1.74
CA TRP A 90 3.90 1.55 -1.56
C TRP A 90 2.95 2.75 -1.74
N TRP A 91 3.10 3.75 -0.85
CA TRP A 91 2.57 5.10 -1.01
C TRP A 91 3.43 6.10 -0.21
N SER A 92 3.38 7.39 -0.56
CA SER A 92 4.33 8.41 -0.08
C SER A 92 4.34 8.61 1.45
N SER A 93 3.18 8.46 2.10
CA SER A 93 2.98 8.72 3.54
C SER A 93 2.71 7.44 4.36
N MET A 94 3.17 6.30 3.88
CA MET A 94 2.90 4.97 4.47
C MET A 94 3.24 4.85 5.95
N LYS A 95 4.44 5.26 6.37
CA LYS A 95 4.85 5.22 7.77
C LYS A 95 3.95 6.08 8.67
N LYS A 96 3.56 7.26 8.17
CA LYS A 96 2.69 8.20 8.89
C LYS A 96 1.28 7.61 9.05
N GLY A 97 0.69 7.10 7.98
CA GLY A 97 -0.63 6.46 8.03
C GLY A 97 -0.69 5.27 8.99
N ILE A 98 0.36 4.42 9.00
CA ILE A 98 0.47 3.32 9.97
C ILE A 98 0.55 3.83 11.40
N ALA A 99 1.38 4.85 11.67
CA ALA A 99 1.52 5.42 13.01
C ALA A 99 0.20 6.02 13.51
N GLU A 100 -0.51 6.76 12.66
CA GLU A 100 -1.82 7.33 12.97
C GLU A 100 -2.90 6.27 13.19
N PHE A 101 -2.87 5.17 12.43
CA PHE A 101 -3.77 4.04 12.62
C PHE A 101 -3.52 3.35 13.97
N VAL A 102 -2.25 3.02 14.26
CA VAL A 102 -1.85 2.37 15.52
C VAL A 102 -2.18 3.25 16.73
N ALA A 103 -1.98 4.57 16.63
CA ALA A 103 -2.33 5.52 17.69
C ALA A 103 -3.84 5.61 17.97
N LYS A 104 -4.70 5.18 17.04
CA LYS A 104 -6.16 5.14 17.21
C LYS A 104 -6.67 3.77 17.68
N CYS A 105 -5.84 2.73 17.70
CA CYS A 105 -6.27 1.39 18.07
C CYS A 105 -6.09 1.15 19.58
N PRO A 106 -7.19 0.98 20.36
CA PRO A 106 -7.12 0.76 21.80
C PRO A 106 -6.28 -0.47 22.17
N ASN A 107 -6.30 -1.49 21.30
CA ASN A 107 -5.53 -2.72 21.49
C ASN A 107 -4.03 -2.53 21.25
N CYS A 108 -3.62 -1.52 20.47
CA CYS A 108 -2.22 -1.16 20.26
C CYS A 108 -1.66 -0.24 21.34
N LEU A 109 -2.50 0.67 21.84
CA LEU A 109 -2.13 1.71 22.79
C LEU A 109 -1.66 1.16 24.13
N CYS A 110 -2.09 -0.04 24.52
CA CYS A 110 -1.66 -0.69 25.77
C CYS A 110 -0.22 -1.22 25.79
N LEU A 111 0.53 -1.19 24.68
CA LEU A 111 1.85 -1.84 24.55
C LEU A 111 2.93 -0.95 23.93
N GLN A 112 2.79 0.39 23.97
CA GLN A 112 3.89 1.32 23.66
C GLN A 112 4.86 1.49 24.82
#